data_AF-A0A9N8QCD1-F1
#
_entry.id   AF-A0A9N8QCD1-F1
#
_cell.length_a   1.000
_cell.length_b   1.000
_cell.length_c   1.000
_cell.angle_alpha   90.00
_cell.angle_beta   90.00
_cell.angle_gamma   90.00
#
_symmetry.space_group_name_H-M   'P 1'
#
loop_
_entity.id
_entity.type
_entity.pdbx_description
1 polymer ?
#
loop_
_entity_poly.entity_id
_entity_poly.type
_entity_poly.pdbx_seq_one_letter_code
_entity_poly.pdbx_strand_id
1 'polypeptide(L)'
;MPSIPSSPSASSASSPPSPTRKRRARVLRTLSQAQQLSALAFGSFAIVHLAAPALALVAPRNDAHELATGTMLLGRVWYQNVLSEPVLVWGALSVHLASSFARKGILVLLPATPASSTGRSTAGRGEGTTRSPASVSRYAQGLVSYGKSAFRRLTIFSDVHTLSGWLLAPFVLHHAYLNRIVPSSPQPPINALSPSELDYTYVTHAFGAAAGALTTASRSTSRSLLSSVSYAALIGLSLYHSSHGIRKILEWRARATGTGTGRGTGGASDRRASLSNTEARSGQVAEAGGIAKVSDTSRRRRPWDLAAIVATLVVGGGLTRLVLEADGQPPFLLRRYEACYSLVWPYTRTL
;
A
#
# COMPACT_ATOMS: atom_id res chain seq x y z
N MET A 1 69.64 20.19 5.90
CA MET A 1 68.54 20.82 5.13
C MET A 1 67.28 20.79 5.97
N PRO A 2 66.66 21.94 6.30
CA PRO A 2 65.45 22.00 7.10
C PRO A 2 64.24 21.52 6.26
N SER A 3 63.48 20.58 6.82
CA SER A 3 62.25 20.03 6.27
C SER A 3 61.14 21.08 6.29
N ILE A 4 60.63 21.45 5.11
CA ILE A 4 59.50 22.38 4.95
C ILE A 4 58.23 21.66 5.42
N PRO A 5 57.49 22.19 6.42
CA PRO A 5 56.22 21.61 6.83
C PRO A 5 55.19 21.78 5.71
N SER A 6 54.64 20.66 5.25
CA SER A 6 53.57 20.59 4.27
C SER A 6 52.34 21.32 4.79
N SER A 7 51.94 22.39 4.09
CA SER A 7 50.77 23.19 4.44
C SER A 7 49.51 22.30 4.48
N PRO A 8 48.66 22.41 5.51
CA PRO A 8 47.43 21.65 5.59
C PRO A 8 46.57 21.98 4.37
N SER A 9 46.32 20.97 3.55
CA SER A 9 45.46 21.07 2.38
C SER A 9 44.12 21.66 2.81
N ALA A 10 43.80 22.85 2.29
CA ALA A 10 42.57 23.58 2.59
C ALA A 10 41.38 22.63 2.46
N SER A 11 40.83 22.25 3.62
CA SER A 11 39.69 21.37 3.75
C SER A 11 38.52 22.03 3.05
N SER A 12 38.20 21.50 1.87
CA SER A 12 37.07 21.90 1.03
C SER A 12 35.78 22.00 1.85
N ALA A 13 35.45 23.23 2.26
CA ALA A 13 34.23 23.52 3.01
C ALA A 13 33.03 23.18 2.12
N SER A 14 32.24 22.18 2.53
CA SER A 14 31.04 21.79 1.81
C SER A 14 30.05 22.94 1.80
N SER A 15 29.69 23.45 0.61
CA SER A 15 28.71 24.52 0.46
C SER A 15 27.37 24.16 1.11
N PRO A 16 26.69 25.11 1.79
CA PRO A 16 25.42 24.84 2.45
C PRO A 16 24.34 24.38 1.44
N PRO A 17 23.45 23.47 1.83
CA PRO A 17 22.40 22.97 0.93
C PRO A 17 21.43 24.08 0.55
N SER A 18 21.04 24.11 -0.73
CA SER A 18 20.10 25.10 -1.27
C SER A 18 18.77 25.13 -0.51
N PRO A 19 18.12 26.31 -0.39
CA PRO A 19 16.84 26.47 0.32
C PRO A 19 15.73 25.58 -0.27
N THR A 20 15.75 25.33 -1.59
CA THR A 20 14.78 24.46 -2.29
C THR A 20 14.86 23.01 -1.82
N ARG A 21 16.08 22.48 -1.60
CA ARG A 21 16.30 21.14 -1.08
C ARG A 21 15.77 20.99 0.35
N LYS A 22 15.97 22.01 1.20
CA LYS A 22 15.43 22.04 2.57
C LYS A 22 13.91 22.04 2.58
N ARG A 23 13.26 22.87 1.74
CA ARG A 23 11.80 22.92 1.62
C ARG A 23 11.22 21.57 1.16
N ARG A 24 11.80 20.98 0.11
CA ARG A 24 11.38 19.66 -0.39
C ARG A 24 11.48 18.57 0.68
N ALA A 25 12.59 18.52 1.40
CA ALA A 25 12.78 17.56 2.49
C ALA A 25 11.73 17.72 3.60
N ARG A 26 11.41 18.98 3.96
CA ARG A 26 10.36 19.28 4.95
C ARG A 26 8.99 18.80 4.48
N VAL A 27 8.60 19.11 3.24
CA VAL A 27 7.31 18.67 2.67
C VAL A 27 7.21 17.14 2.64
N LEU A 28 8.24 16.45 2.17
CA LEU A 28 8.24 14.99 2.13
C LEU A 28 8.16 14.37 3.54
N ARG A 29 8.76 15.01 4.54
CA ARG A 29 8.64 14.58 5.94
C ARG A 29 7.21 14.76 6.46
N THR A 30 6.61 15.92 6.24
CA THR A 30 5.22 16.20 6.65
C THR A 30 4.24 15.24 5.98
N LEU A 31 4.37 15.00 4.67
CA LEU A 31 3.54 14.03 3.95
C LEU A 31 3.71 12.61 4.50
N SER A 32 4.94 12.21 4.82
CA SER A 32 5.19 10.89 5.40
C SER A 32 4.57 10.73 6.79
N GLN A 33 4.62 11.78 7.62
CA GLN A 33 3.97 11.79 8.94
C GLN A 33 2.45 11.74 8.80
N ALA A 34 1.86 12.56 7.93
CA ALA A 34 0.42 12.55 7.66
C ALA A 34 -0.04 11.17 7.18
N GLN A 35 0.70 10.53 6.27
CA GLN A 35 0.42 9.18 5.77
C GLN A 35 0.45 8.12 6.88
N GLN A 36 1.40 8.21 7.82
CA GLN A 36 1.54 7.26 8.92
C GLN A 36 0.46 7.45 10.00
N LEU A 37 0.18 8.69 10.39
CA LEU A 37 -0.83 8.98 11.40
C LEU A 37 -2.23 8.62 10.90
N SER A 38 -2.54 8.96 9.65
CA SER A 38 -3.80 8.55 9.02
C SER A 38 -3.91 7.03 8.87
N ALA A 39 -2.81 6.32 8.59
CA ALA A 39 -2.82 4.85 8.57
C ALA A 39 -3.13 4.25 9.94
N LEU A 40 -2.61 4.82 11.03
CA LEU A 40 -2.93 4.37 12.39
C LEU A 40 -4.40 4.64 12.74
N ALA A 41 -4.92 5.81 12.40
CA ALA A 41 -6.32 6.16 12.62
C ALA A 41 -7.28 5.27 11.81
N PHE A 42 -7.00 5.05 10.51
CA PHE A 42 -7.79 4.14 9.70
C PHE A 42 -7.64 2.67 10.14
N GLY A 43 -6.46 2.30 10.64
CA GLY A 43 -6.18 0.97 11.18
C GLY A 43 -7.04 0.63 12.41
N SER A 44 -7.35 1.60 13.27
CA SER A 44 -8.25 1.36 14.42
C SER A 44 -9.67 1.06 13.96
N PHE A 45 -10.17 1.79 12.95
CA PHE A 45 -11.43 1.45 12.27
C PHE A 45 -11.38 0.04 11.68
N ALA A 46 -10.32 -0.28 10.92
CA ALA A 46 -10.20 -1.56 10.24
C ALA A 46 -10.19 -2.76 11.22
N ILE A 47 -9.54 -2.62 12.38
CA ILE A 47 -9.55 -3.65 13.43
C ILE A 47 -10.98 -3.94 13.89
N VAL A 48 -11.74 -2.90 14.23
CA VAL A 48 -13.13 -3.05 14.70
C VAL A 48 -14.03 -3.58 13.58
N HIS A 49 -13.84 -3.10 12.36
CA HIS A 49 -14.62 -3.53 11.19
C HIS A 49 -14.38 -5.01 10.83
N LEU A 50 -13.13 -5.49 10.94
CA LEU A 50 -12.76 -6.88 10.65
C LEU A 50 -13.05 -7.85 11.81
N ALA A 51 -13.38 -7.35 13.01
CA ALA A 51 -13.69 -8.20 14.16
C ALA A 51 -14.93 -9.07 13.92
N ALA A 52 -15.98 -8.51 13.33
CA ALA A 52 -17.22 -9.23 13.08
C ALA A 52 -17.07 -10.46 12.16
N PRO A 53 -16.47 -10.36 10.95
CA PRO A 53 -16.25 -11.54 10.13
C PRO A 53 -15.21 -12.48 10.74
N ALA A 54 -14.23 -11.99 11.50
CA ALA A 54 -13.28 -12.86 12.18
C ALA A 54 -13.95 -13.71 13.29
N LEU A 55 -14.85 -13.12 14.07
CA LEU A 55 -15.59 -13.84 15.13
C LEU A 55 -16.60 -14.83 14.57
N ALA A 56 -17.17 -14.55 13.39
CA ALA A 56 -18.04 -15.51 12.71
C ALA A 56 -17.37 -16.88 12.51
N LEU A 57 -16.05 -16.92 12.28
CA LEU A 57 -15.31 -18.17 12.11
C LEU A 57 -15.37 -19.08 13.35
N VAL A 58 -15.37 -18.49 14.56
CA VAL A 58 -15.31 -19.22 15.84
C VAL A 58 -16.67 -19.31 16.54
N ALA A 59 -17.74 -18.79 15.93
CA ALA A 59 -19.08 -18.84 16.50
C ALA A 59 -19.54 -20.30 16.76
N PRO A 60 -20.47 -20.54 17.69
CA PRO A 60 -21.19 -21.82 17.73
C PRO A 60 -21.94 -22.07 16.41
N ARG A 61 -22.28 -23.33 16.12
CA ARG A 61 -22.99 -23.70 14.87
C ARG A 61 -24.34 -22.99 14.82
N ASN A 62 -24.66 -22.38 13.67
CA ASN A 62 -25.88 -21.59 13.40
C ASN A 62 -25.94 -20.23 14.11
N ASP A 63 -24.90 -19.82 14.84
CA ASP A 63 -24.85 -18.53 15.54
C ASP A 63 -23.90 -17.54 14.86
N ALA A 64 -23.30 -17.88 13.71
CA ALA A 64 -22.31 -17.02 13.06
C ALA A 64 -22.90 -15.66 12.68
N HIS A 65 -24.13 -15.65 12.17
CA HIS A 65 -24.84 -14.43 11.80
C HIS A 65 -25.16 -13.53 12.99
N GLU A 66 -25.67 -14.10 14.08
CA GLU A 66 -26.01 -13.35 15.29
C GLU A 66 -24.75 -12.75 15.92
N LEU A 67 -23.69 -13.54 16.08
CA LEU A 67 -22.42 -13.08 16.67
C LEU A 67 -21.76 -11.99 15.81
N ALA A 68 -21.72 -12.17 14.50
CA ALA A 68 -21.14 -11.18 13.59
C ALA A 68 -21.97 -9.89 13.57
N THR A 69 -23.30 -10.00 13.54
CA THR A 69 -24.20 -8.84 13.55
C THR A 69 -24.11 -8.07 14.87
N GLY A 70 -24.12 -8.76 16.01
CA GLY A 70 -23.90 -8.15 17.32
C GLY A 70 -22.55 -7.43 17.42
N THR A 71 -21.48 -8.05 16.92
CA THR A 71 -20.15 -7.44 16.86
C THR A 71 -20.12 -6.21 15.95
N MET A 72 -20.78 -6.29 14.79
CA MET A 72 -20.88 -5.17 13.87
C MET A 72 -21.64 -4.00 14.52
N LEU A 73 -22.75 -4.25 15.21
CA LEU A 73 -23.52 -3.22 15.93
C LEU A 73 -22.64 -2.50 16.96
N LEU A 74 -21.82 -3.22 17.73
CA LEU A 74 -20.83 -2.61 18.62
C LEU A 74 -19.84 -1.72 17.85
N GLY A 75 -19.37 -2.19 16.68
CA GLY A 75 -18.51 -1.40 15.81
C GLY A 75 -19.17 -0.10 15.35
N ARG A 76 -20.48 -0.10 15.08
CA ARG A 76 -21.19 1.13 14.69
C ARG A 76 -21.21 2.18 15.78
N VAL A 77 -21.36 1.77 17.04
CA VAL A 77 -21.26 2.70 18.19
C VAL A 77 -19.89 3.37 18.23
N TRP A 78 -18.83 2.62 17.89
CA TRP A 78 -17.47 3.13 17.86
C TRP A 78 -17.22 4.14 16.73
N TYR A 79 -17.45 3.75 15.47
CA TYR A 79 -16.99 4.53 14.31
C TYR A 79 -18.10 5.12 13.43
N GLN A 80 -19.38 4.84 13.66
CA GLN A 80 -20.50 5.37 12.88
C GLN A 80 -21.30 6.45 13.62
N ASN A 81 -20.61 7.34 14.35
CA ASN A 81 -21.25 8.54 14.90
C ASN A 81 -20.88 9.77 14.06
N VAL A 82 -21.60 10.88 14.31
CA VAL A 82 -21.50 12.14 13.55
C VAL A 82 -20.06 12.66 13.45
N LEU A 83 -19.22 12.37 14.44
CA LEU A 83 -17.83 12.82 14.47
C LEU A 83 -16.84 11.73 14.04
N SER A 84 -17.00 10.50 14.53
CA SER A 84 -16.03 9.43 14.34
C SER A 84 -16.01 8.92 12.91
N GLU A 85 -17.15 8.88 12.21
CA GLU A 85 -17.17 8.42 10.82
C GLU A 85 -16.44 9.38 9.87
N PRO A 86 -16.73 10.69 9.86
CA PRO A 86 -15.98 11.63 9.03
C PRO A 86 -14.49 11.67 9.34
N VAL A 87 -14.09 11.47 10.61
CA VAL A 87 -12.69 11.57 11.03
C VAL A 87 -11.92 10.27 10.81
N LEU A 88 -12.38 9.17 11.40
CA LEU A 88 -11.66 7.88 11.41
C LEU A 88 -11.77 7.11 10.10
N VAL A 89 -12.91 7.23 9.42
CA VAL A 89 -13.14 6.48 8.17
C VAL A 89 -12.75 7.36 6.99
N TRP A 90 -13.52 8.42 6.73
CA TRP A 90 -13.36 9.22 5.51
C TRP A 90 -12.13 10.12 5.55
N GLY A 91 -11.90 10.81 6.66
CA GLY A 91 -10.79 11.73 6.85
C GLY A 91 -9.45 11.00 6.84
N ALA A 92 -9.32 9.95 7.64
CA ALA A 92 -8.11 9.14 7.67
C ALA A 92 -7.82 8.49 6.30
N LEU A 93 -8.81 7.88 5.65
CA LEU A 93 -8.63 7.30 4.32
C LEU A 93 -8.20 8.37 3.28
N SER A 94 -8.87 9.52 3.27
CA SER A 94 -8.57 10.61 2.34
C SER A 94 -7.17 11.17 2.53
N VAL A 95 -6.77 11.43 3.78
CA VAL A 95 -5.41 11.90 4.10
C VAL A 95 -4.37 10.85 3.72
N HIS A 96 -4.64 9.56 3.96
CA HIS A 96 -3.74 8.48 3.62
C HIS A 96 -3.51 8.37 2.10
N LEU A 97 -4.59 8.43 1.31
CA LEU A 97 -4.51 8.44 -0.15
C LEU A 97 -3.81 9.70 -0.64
N ALA A 98 -4.32 10.89 -0.29
CA ALA A 98 -3.80 12.18 -0.77
C ALA A 98 -2.31 12.37 -0.46
N SER A 99 -1.86 12.00 0.75
CA SER A 99 -0.45 12.07 1.11
C SER A 99 0.42 11.10 0.30
N SER A 100 -0.09 9.89 0.01
CA SER A 100 0.58 8.90 -0.84
C SER A 100 0.71 9.39 -2.28
N PHE A 101 -0.37 9.91 -2.87
CA PHE A 101 -0.37 10.52 -4.20
C PHE A 101 0.57 11.72 -4.29
N ALA A 102 0.46 12.69 -3.38
CA ALA A 102 1.29 13.89 -3.37
C ALA A 102 2.78 13.55 -3.21
N ARG A 103 3.12 12.63 -2.31
CA ARG A 103 4.50 12.19 -2.11
C ARG A 103 5.08 11.56 -3.36
N LYS A 104 4.32 10.67 -4.02
CA LYS A 104 4.73 10.04 -5.27
C LYS A 104 4.84 11.06 -6.40
N GLY A 105 3.88 11.97 -6.53
CA GLY A 105 3.90 13.08 -7.47
C GLY A 105 5.15 13.94 -7.33
N ILE A 106 5.53 14.35 -6.12
CA ILE A 106 6.76 15.11 -5.86
C ILE A 106 8.01 14.32 -6.25
N LEU A 107 8.04 13.00 -6.04
CA LEU A 107 9.19 12.17 -6.41
C LEU A 107 9.31 11.95 -7.92
N VAL A 108 8.17 11.86 -8.64
CA VAL A 108 8.11 11.68 -10.10
C VAL A 108 8.40 12.99 -10.83
N LEU A 109 7.68 14.05 -10.46
CA LEU A 109 7.63 15.33 -11.18
C LEU A 109 8.81 16.25 -10.84
N LEU A 110 9.34 16.15 -9.62
CA LEU A 110 10.45 16.98 -9.15
C LEU A 110 11.68 16.10 -8.84
N PRO A 111 12.32 15.50 -9.85
CA PRO A 111 13.52 14.69 -9.64
C PRO A 111 14.59 15.54 -8.93
N ALA A 112 15.36 14.92 -8.05
CA ALA A 112 16.54 15.60 -7.53
C ALA A 112 17.50 15.82 -8.71
N THR A 113 17.77 17.08 -9.05
CA THR A 113 18.82 17.40 -10.01
C THR A 113 20.11 16.79 -9.47
N PRO A 114 20.75 15.84 -10.19
CA PRO A 114 22.04 15.33 -9.76
C PRO A 114 22.95 16.55 -9.67
N ALA A 115 23.61 16.72 -8.52
CA ALA A 115 24.60 17.77 -8.36
C ALA A 115 25.65 17.53 -9.45
N SER A 116 25.58 18.33 -10.50
CA SER A 116 26.44 18.21 -11.65
C SER A 116 27.86 18.31 -11.12
N SER A 117 28.63 17.26 -11.30
CA SER A 117 30.07 17.24 -11.06
C SER A 117 30.75 18.11 -12.12
N THR A 118 30.44 19.41 -12.13
CA THR A 118 30.96 20.41 -13.08
C THR A 118 32.40 20.80 -12.74
N GLY A 119 33.07 20.08 -11.83
CA GLY A 119 34.41 20.41 -11.35
C GLY A 119 35.57 19.77 -12.13
N ARG A 120 35.37 19.11 -13.27
CA ARG A 120 36.48 18.41 -13.94
C ARG A 120 36.44 18.47 -15.46
N SER A 121 36.65 19.65 -16.04
CA SER A 121 37.23 19.80 -17.39
C SER A 121 37.58 21.27 -17.66
N THR A 122 38.67 21.73 -17.05
CA THR A 122 39.39 22.91 -17.52
C THR A 122 40.89 22.64 -17.39
N ALA A 123 41.42 21.78 -18.26
CA ALA A 123 42.85 21.72 -18.57
C ALA A 123 43.03 20.90 -19.86
N GLY A 124 43.07 21.58 -21.00
CA GLY A 124 43.29 20.94 -22.30
C GLY A 124 42.80 21.77 -23.46
N ARG A 125 43.27 23.02 -23.56
CA ARG A 125 43.13 23.88 -24.73
C ARG A 125 44.00 23.28 -25.84
N GLY A 126 43.37 22.64 -26.82
CA GLY A 126 44.01 22.12 -28.03
C GLY A 126 43.08 22.35 -29.21
N GLU A 127 43.46 23.31 -30.04
CA GLU A 127 42.78 23.86 -31.21
C GLU A 127 42.90 22.87 -32.38
N GLY A 128 41.78 22.49 -33.01
CA GLY A 128 41.77 21.49 -34.08
C GLY A 128 40.37 21.14 -34.58
N THR A 129 39.84 21.98 -35.45
CA THR A 129 38.50 21.91 -36.04
C THR A 129 38.35 20.72 -36.99
N THR A 130 37.89 19.57 -36.48
CA THR A 130 37.28 18.52 -37.31
C THR A 130 35.95 18.12 -36.69
N ARG A 131 34.84 18.30 -37.42
CA ARG A 131 33.48 17.90 -37.02
C ARG A 131 33.42 16.37 -36.92
N SER A 132 33.83 15.84 -35.78
CA SER A 132 33.85 14.40 -35.52
C SER A 132 32.44 13.85 -35.28
N PRO A 133 32.09 12.66 -35.81
CA PRO A 133 30.81 11.95 -35.58
C PRO A 133 30.49 11.64 -34.10
N ALA A 134 31.40 11.98 -33.18
CA ALA A 134 31.22 11.89 -31.73
C ALA A 134 30.11 12.81 -31.15
N SER A 135 29.54 13.76 -31.92
CA SER A 135 28.41 14.59 -31.46
C SER A 135 27.07 13.84 -31.51
N VAL A 136 26.83 13.05 -32.54
CA VAL A 136 25.58 12.28 -32.72
C VAL A 136 25.48 11.15 -31.71
N SER A 137 26.60 10.47 -31.42
CA SER A 137 26.68 9.43 -30.39
C SER A 137 26.33 9.96 -28.99
N ARG A 138 26.75 11.18 -28.65
CA ARG A 138 26.41 11.82 -27.37
C ARG A 138 24.92 12.18 -27.26
N TYR A 139 24.29 12.62 -28.35
CA TYR A 139 22.85 12.89 -28.36
C TYR A 139 22.03 11.59 -28.24
N ALA A 140 22.42 10.54 -28.96
CA ALA A 140 21.79 9.21 -28.87
C ALA A 140 21.96 8.58 -27.48
N GLN A 141 23.14 8.67 -26.87
CA GLN A 141 23.36 8.28 -25.46
C GLN A 141 22.49 9.10 -24.50
N GLY A 142 22.31 10.40 -24.77
CA GLY A 142 21.40 11.26 -24.03
C GLY A 142 19.96 10.73 -24.05
N LEU A 143 19.41 10.44 -25.22
CA LEU A 143 18.06 9.90 -25.39
C LEU A 143 17.87 8.53 -24.74
N VAL A 144 18.83 7.61 -24.91
CA VAL A 144 18.78 6.28 -24.27
C VAL A 144 18.88 6.39 -22.74
N SER A 145 19.71 7.31 -22.23
CA SER A 145 19.80 7.57 -20.79
C SER A 145 18.52 8.19 -20.24
N TYR A 146 17.89 9.10 -21.00
CA TYR A 146 16.62 9.72 -20.63
C TYR A 146 15.50 8.68 -20.58
N GLY A 147 15.39 7.82 -21.60
CA GLY A 147 14.45 6.70 -21.65
C GLY A 147 14.64 5.70 -20.52
N LYS A 148 15.89 5.30 -20.22
CA LYS A 148 16.20 4.44 -19.06
C LYS A 148 15.86 5.12 -17.73
N SER A 149 16.02 6.44 -17.62
CA SER A 149 15.64 7.20 -16.43
C SER A 149 14.12 7.30 -16.27
N ALA A 150 13.38 7.50 -17.37
CA ALA A 150 11.93 7.54 -17.39
C ALA A 150 11.33 6.17 -17.05
N PHE A 151 11.91 5.09 -17.59
CA PHE A 151 11.51 3.73 -17.26
C PHE A 151 11.83 3.36 -15.81
N ARG A 152 12.99 3.79 -15.27
CA ARG A 152 13.26 3.70 -13.82
C ARG A 152 12.28 4.52 -12.98
N ARG A 153 11.72 5.62 -13.50
CA ARG A 153 10.66 6.36 -12.78
C ARG A 153 9.33 5.59 -12.82
N LEU A 154 9.06 4.78 -13.82
CA LEU A 154 7.91 3.85 -13.81
C LEU A 154 8.11 2.69 -12.82
N THR A 155 9.35 2.35 -12.45
CA THR A 155 9.63 1.40 -11.34
C THR A 155 9.26 1.94 -9.94
N ILE A 156 8.58 3.08 -9.84
CA ILE A 156 8.02 3.61 -8.58
C ILE A 156 6.93 2.70 -7.98
N PHE A 157 6.42 1.75 -8.76
CA PHE A 157 5.57 0.64 -8.31
C PHE A 157 6.35 -0.62 -7.91
N SER A 158 7.69 -0.62 -7.93
CA SER A 158 8.50 -1.80 -7.60
C SER A 158 8.34 -2.30 -6.17
N ASP A 159 7.84 -1.45 -5.26
CA ASP A 159 7.50 -1.88 -3.92
C ASP A 159 6.12 -2.51 -3.90
N VAL A 160 6.07 -3.83 -3.68
CA VAL A 160 4.84 -4.64 -3.64
C VAL A 160 3.80 -4.05 -2.70
N HIS A 161 4.21 -3.45 -1.58
CA HIS A 161 3.29 -2.76 -0.67
C HIS A 161 2.65 -1.51 -1.28
N THR A 162 3.39 -0.75 -2.10
CA THR A 162 2.82 0.38 -2.85
C THR A 162 1.83 -0.14 -3.88
N LEU A 163 2.21 -1.16 -4.65
CA LEU A 163 1.34 -1.77 -5.65
C LEU A 163 0.04 -2.31 -5.04
N SER A 164 0.12 -2.99 -3.89
CA SER A 164 -1.05 -3.52 -3.21
C SER A 164 -2.02 -2.41 -2.78
N GLY A 165 -1.52 -1.25 -2.36
CA GLY A 165 -2.38 -0.10 -2.02
C GLY A 165 -3.13 0.48 -3.22
N TRP A 166 -2.48 0.52 -4.39
CA TRP A 166 -3.12 0.96 -5.64
C TRP A 166 -4.18 -0.01 -6.14
N LEU A 167 -3.88 -1.32 -6.07
CA LEU A 167 -4.84 -2.34 -6.42
C LEU A 167 -6.01 -2.36 -5.44
N LEU A 168 -5.77 -2.13 -4.15
CA LEU A 168 -6.78 -2.11 -3.10
C LEU A 168 -7.76 -0.92 -3.21
N ALA A 169 -7.28 0.25 -3.62
CA ALA A 169 -8.08 1.48 -3.67
C ALA A 169 -9.45 1.33 -4.39
N PRO A 170 -9.55 0.79 -5.63
CA PRO A 170 -10.84 0.60 -6.28
C PRO A 170 -11.76 -0.36 -5.51
N PHE A 171 -11.23 -1.42 -4.90
CA PHE A 171 -12.05 -2.35 -4.10
C PHE A 171 -12.59 -1.71 -2.83
N VAL A 172 -11.80 -0.86 -2.14
CA VAL A 172 -12.26 -0.13 -0.96
C VAL A 172 -13.34 0.88 -1.33
N LEU A 173 -13.15 1.63 -2.43
CA LEU A 173 -14.15 2.58 -2.92
C LEU A 173 -15.44 1.87 -3.32
N HIS A 174 -15.33 0.75 -4.04
CA HIS A 174 -16.47 -0.08 -4.41
C HIS A 174 -17.19 -0.64 -3.17
N HIS A 175 -16.45 -1.18 -2.20
CA HIS A 175 -17.03 -1.69 -0.95
C HIS A 175 -17.79 -0.61 -0.18
N ALA A 176 -17.20 0.59 -0.04
CA ALA A 176 -17.84 1.71 0.62
C ALA A 176 -19.08 2.20 -0.16
N TYR A 177 -18.99 2.24 -1.50
CA TYR A 177 -20.13 2.61 -2.34
C TYR A 177 -21.29 1.62 -2.15
N LEU A 178 -21.03 0.32 -2.23
CA LEU A 178 -22.03 -0.75 -2.13
C LEU A 178 -22.63 -0.92 -0.73
N ASN A 179 -21.83 -0.78 0.33
CA ASN A 179 -22.26 -1.09 1.70
C ASN A 179 -22.58 0.14 2.54
N ARG A 180 -22.28 1.36 2.06
CA ARG A 180 -22.54 2.60 2.80
C ARG A 180 -23.33 3.62 1.98
N ILE A 181 -22.87 3.94 0.78
CA ILE A 181 -23.46 5.03 0.00
C ILE A 181 -24.79 4.61 -0.63
N VAL A 182 -24.81 3.53 -1.43
CA VAL A 182 -26.01 3.07 -2.14
C VAL A 182 -27.18 2.77 -1.20
N PRO A 183 -26.99 2.02 -0.08
CA PRO A 183 -28.08 1.78 0.87
C PRO A 183 -28.72 3.01 1.48
N SER A 184 -28.00 4.13 1.57
CA SER A 184 -28.54 5.39 2.11
C SER A 184 -29.38 6.19 1.10
N SER A 185 -29.53 5.69 -0.13
CA SER A 185 -30.34 6.35 -1.16
C SER A 185 -31.82 6.39 -0.73
N PRO A 186 -32.46 7.58 -0.69
CA PRO A 186 -33.87 7.70 -0.36
C PRO A 186 -34.80 7.25 -1.50
N GLN A 187 -34.26 6.94 -2.68
CA GLN A 187 -35.05 6.62 -3.86
C GLN A 187 -35.68 5.21 -3.76
N PRO A 188 -36.95 5.03 -4.18
CA PRO A 188 -37.53 3.70 -4.31
C PRO A 188 -36.76 2.83 -5.32
N PRO A 189 -36.66 1.51 -5.07
CA PRO A 189 -37.23 0.77 -3.95
C PRO A 189 -36.32 0.73 -2.70
N ILE A 190 -35.13 1.36 -2.72
CA ILE A 190 -34.15 1.28 -1.62
C ILE A 190 -34.68 1.97 -0.36
N ASN A 191 -35.29 3.16 -0.49
CA ASN A 191 -35.94 3.89 0.61
C ASN A 191 -35.06 4.03 1.87
N ALA A 192 -33.77 4.30 1.72
CA ALA A 192 -32.77 4.44 2.78
C ALA A 192 -32.80 3.27 3.80
N LEU A 193 -32.09 2.18 3.49
CA LEU A 193 -32.01 1.02 4.39
C LEU A 193 -31.60 1.45 5.79
N SER A 194 -32.40 1.06 6.77
CA SER A 194 -32.14 1.42 8.15
C SER A 194 -30.88 0.69 8.65
N PRO A 195 -30.24 1.16 9.73
CA PRO A 195 -29.11 0.43 10.30
C PRO A 195 -29.46 -1.04 10.62
N SER A 196 -30.65 -1.34 11.14
CA SER A 196 -31.03 -2.74 11.44
C SER A 196 -31.19 -3.60 10.18
N GLU A 197 -31.48 -2.99 9.03
CA GLU A 197 -31.58 -3.68 7.73
C GLU A 197 -30.21 -3.86 7.04
N LEU A 198 -29.14 -3.24 7.55
CA LEU A 198 -27.78 -3.33 6.99
C LEU A 198 -26.90 -4.30 7.79
N ASP A 199 -27.43 -5.46 8.12
CA ASP A 199 -26.70 -6.52 8.82
C ASP A 199 -25.91 -7.44 7.87
N TYR A 200 -25.38 -8.55 8.40
CA TYR A 200 -24.66 -9.50 7.57
C TYR A 200 -25.54 -10.23 6.56
N THR A 201 -26.87 -10.20 6.68
CA THR A 201 -27.78 -10.78 5.68
C THR A 201 -27.72 -9.97 4.38
N TYR A 202 -27.55 -8.64 4.48
CA TYR A 202 -27.30 -7.79 3.32
C TYR A 202 -25.99 -8.14 2.61
N VAL A 203 -24.94 -8.44 3.38
CA VAL A 203 -23.61 -8.79 2.85
C VAL A 203 -23.63 -10.19 2.23
N THR A 204 -24.23 -11.18 2.90
CA THR A 204 -24.29 -12.56 2.38
C THR A 204 -25.18 -12.66 1.15
N HIS A 205 -26.20 -11.80 1.02
CA HIS A 205 -27.01 -11.70 -0.21
C HIS A 205 -26.17 -11.47 -1.48
N ALA A 206 -25.02 -10.79 -1.38
CA ALA A 206 -24.09 -10.59 -2.50
C ALA A 206 -23.64 -11.91 -3.14
N PHE A 207 -23.49 -12.95 -2.31
CA PHE A 207 -22.93 -14.25 -2.67
C PHE A 207 -23.98 -15.23 -3.22
N GLY A 208 -25.24 -14.80 -3.33
CA GLY A 208 -26.34 -15.63 -3.82
C GLY A 208 -27.05 -16.39 -2.70
N ALA A 209 -27.95 -17.28 -3.08
CA ALA A 209 -28.71 -18.07 -2.12
C ALA A 209 -27.80 -19.07 -1.40
N ALA A 210 -28.01 -19.28 -0.10
CA ALA A 210 -27.31 -20.29 0.67
C ALA A 210 -27.40 -21.67 0.00
N ALA A 211 -26.34 -22.46 0.09
CA ALA A 211 -26.24 -23.79 -0.50
C ALA A 211 -27.34 -24.71 0.08
N GLY A 212 -28.51 -24.74 -0.55
CA GLY A 212 -29.68 -25.46 -0.05
C GLY A 212 -31.02 -24.82 -0.46
N ALA A 213 -31.04 -23.52 -0.75
CA ALA A 213 -32.22 -22.88 -1.32
C ALA A 213 -32.34 -23.27 -2.80
N LEU A 214 -33.31 -24.14 -3.13
CA LEU A 214 -33.71 -24.45 -4.52
C LEU A 214 -33.90 -23.13 -5.27
N THR A 215 -32.93 -22.73 -6.08
CA THR A 215 -32.99 -21.48 -6.85
C THR A 215 -32.70 -21.72 -8.32
N THR A 216 -33.57 -21.10 -9.11
CA THR A 216 -33.57 -20.99 -10.56
C THR A 216 -32.22 -20.50 -11.09
N ALA A 217 -31.55 -21.36 -11.86
CA ALA A 217 -30.11 -21.41 -12.04
C ALA A 217 -29.43 -20.28 -12.87
N SER A 218 -30.14 -19.23 -13.31
CA SER A 218 -29.59 -18.34 -14.36
C SER A 218 -29.16 -16.94 -13.89
N ARG A 219 -29.82 -16.32 -12.90
CA ARG A 219 -29.57 -14.91 -12.53
C ARG A 219 -28.56 -14.70 -11.40
N SER A 220 -28.24 -15.74 -10.62
CA SER A 220 -27.46 -15.67 -9.38
C SER A 220 -25.92 -15.71 -9.57
N THR A 221 -25.45 -16.34 -10.66
CA THR A 221 -24.05 -16.78 -10.74
C THR A 221 -23.05 -15.65 -10.96
N SER A 222 -23.37 -14.66 -11.81
CA SER A 222 -22.44 -13.56 -12.11
C SER A 222 -22.23 -12.64 -10.90
N ARG A 223 -23.31 -12.27 -10.19
CA ARG A 223 -23.24 -11.46 -8.97
C ARG A 223 -22.45 -12.17 -7.88
N SER A 224 -22.75 -13.44 -7.63
CA SER A 224 -22.05 -14.25 -6.63
C SER A 224 -20.55 -14.33 -6.93
N LEU A 225 -20.18 -14.59 -8.19
CA LEU A 225 -18.79 -14.66 -8.62
C LEU A 225 -18.08 -13.30 -8.47
N LEU A 226 -18.67 -12.22 -8.97
CA LEU A 226 -18.09 -10.88 -8.89
C LEU A 226 -17.92 -10.43 -7.44
N SER A 227 -18.92 -10.67 -6.59
CA SER A 227 -18.85 -10.36 -5.16
C SER A 227 -17.76 -11.21 -4.49
N SER A 228 -17.70 -12.51 -4.78
CA SER A 228 -16.67 -13.40 -4.24
C SER A 228 -15.26 -12.94 -4.60
N VAL A 229 -15.01 -12.63 -5.88
CA VAL A 229 -13.71 -12.14 -6.34
C VAL A 229 -13.38 -10.79 -5.70
N SER A 230 -14.33 -9.85 -5.64
CA SER A 230 -14.10 -8.53 -5.04
C SER A 230 -13.83 -8.60 -3.54
N TYR A 231 -14.57 -9.41 -2.78
CA TYR A 231 -14.33 -9.57 -1.34
C TYR A 231 -13.02 -10.32 -1.08
N ALA A 232 -12.69 -11.36 -1.87
CA ALA A 232 -11.40 -12.04 -1.75
C ALA A 232 -10.22 -11.09 -2.02
N ALA A 233 -10.31 -10.28 -3.08
CA ALA A 233 -9.31 -9.26 -3.41
C ALA A 233 -9.23 -8.19 -2.30
N LEU A 234 -10.36 -7.68 -1.83
CA LEU A 234 -10.44 -6.68 -0.76
C LEU A 234 -9.79 -7.19 0.52
N ILE A 235 -10.14 -8.39 1.00
CA ILE A 235 -9.60 -8.99 2.23
C ILE A 235 -8.11 -9.26 2.07
N GLY A 236 -7.70 -9.97 1.01
CA GLY A 236 -6.29 -10.33 0.80
C GLY A 236 -5.38 -9.11 0.64
N LEU A 237 -5.75 -8.16 -0.24
CA LEU A 237 -4.95 -6.96 -0.47
C LEU A 237 -4.93 -6.04 0.76
N SER A 238 -6.04 -5.89 1.48
CA SER A 238 -6.10 -5.02 2.68
C SER A 238 -5.22 -5.56 3.81
N LEU A 239 -5.28 -6.86 4.09
CA LEU A 239 -4.49 -7.49 5.14
C LEU A 239 -3.01 -7.54 4.80
N TYR A 240 -2.66 -7.79 3.53
CA TYR A 240 -1.29 -7.69 3.05
C TYR A 240 -0.76 -6.25 3.18
N HIS A 241 -1.52 -5.27 2.68
CA HIS A 241 -1.13 -3.86 2.73
C HIS A 241 -0.93 -3.39 4.18
N SER A 242 -1.86 -3.74 5.07
CA SER A 242 -1.83 -3.37 6.48
C SER A 242 -0.64 -3.99 7.21
N SER A 243 -0.40 -5.29 7.02
CA SER A 243 0.71 -6.01 7.67
C SER A 243 2.08 -5.41 7.30
N HIS A 244 2.32 -5.14 6.02
CA HIS A 244 3.55 -4.48 5.57
C HIS A 244 3.61 -3.00 5.95
N GLY A 245 2.47 -2.32 6.07
CA GLY A 245 2.35 -0.96 6.58
C GLY A 245 2.78 -0.86 8.04
N ILE A 246 2.31 -1.77 8.90
CA ILE A 246 2.68 -1.87 10.31
C ILE A 246 4.19 -2.06 10.45
N ARG A 247 4.80 -2.99 9.69
CA ARG A 247 6.26 -3.17 9.67
C ARG A 247 7.00 -1.87 9.39
N LYS A 248 6.58 -1.12 8.36
CA LYS A 248 7.21 0.15 8.00
C LYS A 248 7.06 1.22 9.09
N ILE A 249 5.92 1.26 9.78
CA ILE A 249 5.68 2.17 10.90
C ILE A 249 6.58 1.80 12.09
N LEU A 250 6.71 0.51 12.42
CA LEU A 250 7.59 0.03 13.49
C LEU A 250 9.06 0.34 13.20
N GLU A 251 9.53 0.11 11.96
CA GLU A 251 10.88 0.47 11.54
C GLU A 251 11.12 1.99 11.59
N TRP A 252 10.11 2.78 11.24
CA TRP A 252 10.19 4.24 11.37
C TRP A 252 10.30 4.67 12.83
N ARG A 253 9.49 4.09 13.72
CA ARG A 253 9.54 4.37 15.16
C ARG A 253 10.88 3.98 15.76
N ALA A 254 11.41 2.79 15.44
CA ALA A 254 12.71 2.32 15.92
C ALA A 254 13.88 3.24 15.50
N ARG A 255 13.81 3.83 14.30
CA ARG A 255 14.77 4.85 13.86
C ARG A 255 14.63 6.16 14.62
N ALA A 256 13.41 6.54 14.99
CA ALA A 256 13.14 7.79 15.71
C ALA A 256 13.58 7.70 17.19
N THR A 257 13.44 6.54 17.83
CA THR A 257 13.77 6.34 19.25
C THR A 257 15.26 6.09 19.51
N GLY A 258 16.11 6.01 18.47
CA GLY A 258 17.53 5.70 18.63
C GLY A 258 17.82 4.27 19.13
N THR A 259 16.78 3.50 19.46
CA THR A 259 16.87 2.11 19.94
C THR A 259 17.12 1.10 18.82
N GLY A 260 17.28 1.56 17.58
CA GLY A 260 17.77 0.74 16.49
C GLY A 260 19.18 0.25 16.81
N THR A 261 19.27 -0.98 17.33
CA THR A 261 20.49 -1.80 17.48
C THR A 261 21.56 -1.34 16.49
N GLY A 262 22.65 -0.80 17.01
CA GLY A 262 23.67 -0.01 16.30
C GLY A 262 24.17 -0.59 14.99
N ARG A 263 23.37 -0.51 13.93
CA ARG A 263 23.85 -0.65 12.55
C ARG A 263 24.45 0.69 12.18
N GLY A 264 25.71 0.82 12.61
CA GLY A 264 26.56 1.99 12.56
C GLY A 264 26.21 3.01 11.49
N THR A 265 25.76 4.17 11.96
CA THR A 265 26.17 5.46 11.40
C THR A 265 27.66 5.77 11.71
N GLY A 266 28.41 4.78 12.21
CA GLY A 266 29.86 4.79 12.17
C GLY A 266 30.34 4.97 10.74
N GLY A 267 30.87 6.17 10.49
CA GLY A 267 31.89 6.42 9.49
C GLY A 267 31.44 6.33 8.03
N ALA A 268 31.03 7.47 7.47
CA ALA A 268 31.39 7.76 6.09
C ALA A 268 32.92 7.68 5.87
N SER A 269 33.72 7.75 6.95
CA SER A 269 35.17 7.53 6.98
C SER A 269 35.58 6.06 6.73
N ASP A 270 34.88 5.07 7.28
CA ASP A 270 35.30 3.65 7.20
C ASP A 270 34.99 2.99 5.85
N ARG A 271 34.02 3.51 5.09
CA ARG A 271 33.78 3.04 3.72
C ARG A 271 34.94 3.33 2.78
N ARG A 272 35.79 4.31 3.08
CA ARG A 272 36.97 4.60 2.25
C ARG A 272 38.09 3.57 2.49
N ALA A 273 38.20 3.03 3.70
CA ALA A 273 39.15 1.97 4.04
C ALA A 273 38.69 0.58 3.57
N SER A 274 37.38 0.32 3.48
CA SER A 274 36.89 -0.98 2.99
C SER A 274 36.95 -1.13 1.47
N LEU A 275 36.90 -0.03 0.72
CA LEU A 275 37.01 -0.07 -0.76
C LEU A 275 38.45 -0.38 -1.20
N SER A 276 39.48 0.09 -0.48
CA SER A 276 40.87 -0.26 -0.80
C SER A 276 41.19 -1.74 -0.56
N ASN A 277 40.54 -2.39 0.40
CA ASN A 277 40.70 -3.84 0.63
C ASN A 277 39.87 -4.72 -0.32
N THR A 278 38.92 -4.15 -1.06
CA THR A 278 38.06 -4.93 -1.97
C THR A 278 38.71 -5.13 -3.34
N GLU A 279 39.51 -4.16 -3.81
CA GLU A 279 40.28 -4.32 -5.06
C GLU A 279 41.37 -5.39 -4.95
N ALA A 280 42.02 -5.53 -3.79
CA ALA A 280 43.03 -6.57 -3.56
C ALA A 280 42.48 -8.00 -3.51
N ARG A 281 41.16 -8.17 -3.27
CA ARG A 281 40.52 -9.49 -3.08
C ARG A 281 39.63 -9.93 -4.24
N SER A 282 39.40 -9.04 -5.22
CA SER A 282 38.62 -9.32 -6.43
C SER A 282 39.30 -10.30 -7.41
N GLY A 283 40.60 -10.57 -7.25
CA GLY A 283 41.33 -11.52 -8.10
C GLY A 283 41.18 -12.99 -7.72
N GLN A 284 40.67 -13.31 -6.52
CA GLN A 284 40.81 -14.67 -5.95
C GLN A 284 39.48 -15.43 -5.72
N VAL A 285 38.32 -14.86 -6.04
CA VAL A 285 37.01 -15.46 -5.68
C VAL A 285 36.13 -15.77 -6.91
N ALA A 286 36.69 -15.72 -8.12
CA ALA A 286 35.94 -16.04 -9.33
C ALA A 286 35.68 -17.56 -9.55
N GLU A 287 36.28 -18.45 -8.76
CA GLU A 287 36.24 -19.91 -9.02
C GLU A 287 35.57 -20.77 -7.95
N ALA A 288 35.26 -20.24 -6.76
CA ALA A 288 34.69 -21.05 -5.68
C ALA A 288 33.17 -20.87 -5.57
N GLY A 289 32.43 -21.74 -6.28
CA GLY A 289 31.13 -22.27 -5.87
C GLY A 289 30.03 -21.27 -5.51
N GLY A 290 29.14 -21.01 -6.48
CA GLY A 290 27.93 -20.19 -6.34
C GLY A 290 26.89 -20.74 -5.36
N ILE A 291 27.20 -20.76 -4.07
CA ILE A 291 26.18 -20.76 -3.01
C ILE A 291 25.61 -19.36 -2.99
N ALA A 292 24.50 -19.17 -3.72
CA ALA A 292 23.73 -17.94 -3.70
C ALA A 292 23.49 -17.56 -2.24
N LYS A 293 24.17 -16.49 -1.76
CA LYS A 293 23.90 -15.90 -0.45
C LYS A 293 22.42 -15.52 -0.44
N VAL A 294 21.58 -16.41 0.09
CA VAL A 294 20.18 -16.14 0.34
C VAL A 294 20.14 -14.89 1.20
N SER A 295 19.73 -13.79 0.56
CA SER A 295 19.81 -12.47 1.16
C SER A 295 19.06 -12.46 2.50
N ASP A 296 19.71 -12.03 3.57
CA ASP A 296 19.14 -11.86 4.93
C ASP A 296 17.81 -11.07 4.91
N THR A 297 17.61 -10.26 3.88
CA THR A 297 16.36 -9.54 3.60
C THR A 297 15.15 -10.44 3.36
N SER A 298 15.32 -11.64 2.79
CA SER A 298 14.23 -12.61 2.60
C SER A 298 13.73 -13.15 3.94
N ARG A 299 14.65 -13.46 4.86
CA ARG A 299 14.31 -14.07 6.16
C ARG A 299 13.47 -13.13 7.04
N ARG A 300 13.70 -11.82 6.95
CA ARG A 300 12.95 -10.80 7.72
C ARG A 300 11.53 -10.54 7.21
N ARG A 301 11.19 -10.89 5.97
CA ARG A 301 9.84 -10.63 5.39
C ARG A 301 8.83 -11.72 5.75
N ARG A 302 9.30 -12.97 5.87
CA ARG A 302 8.49 -14.17 6.13
C ARG A 302 7.43 -14.03 7.23
N PRO A 303 7.69 -13.48 8.43
CA PRO A 303 6.67 -13.43 9.47
C PRO A 303 5.48 -12.53 9.11
N TRP A 304 5.71 -11.45 8.36
CA TRP A 304 4.64 -10.52 7.97
C TRP A 304 3.78 -11.08 6.84
N ASP A 305 4.38 -11.82 5.91
CA ASP A 305 3.65 -12.53 4.87
C ASP A 305 2.77 -13.63 5.50
N LEU A 306 3.31 -14.38 6.46
CA LEU A 306 2.54 -15.37 7.23
C LEU A 306 1.39 -14.74 8.01
N ALA A 307 1.64 -13.61 8.70
CA ALA A 307 0.60 -12.90 9.44
C ALA A 307 -0.55 -12.45 8.53
N ALA A 308 -0.22 -11.91 7.35
CA ALA A 308 -1.23 -11.52 6.35
C ALA A 308 -2.03 -12.73 5.84
N ILE A 309 -1.37 -13.86 5.57
CA ILE A 309 -2.03 -15.10 5.13
C ILE A 309 -2.98 -15.61 6.21
N VAL A 310 -2.51 -15.73 7.45
CA VAL A 310 -3.34 -16.21 8.57
C VAL A 310 -4.55 -15.30 8.78
N ALA A 311 -4.35 -13.99 8.81
CA ALA A 311 -5.46 -13.04 8.94
C ALA A 311 -6.47 -13.17 7.78
N THR A 312 -5.97 -13.40 6.55
CA THR A 312 -6.82 -13.59 5.36
C THR A 312 -7.66 -14.84 5.47
N LEU A 313 -7.07 -15.95 5.94
CA LEU A 313 -7.78 -17.19 6.18
C LEU A 313 -8.82 -17.07 7.29
N VAL A 314 -8.52 -16.32 8.36
CA VAL A 314 -9.47 -16.10 9.46
C VAL A 314 -10.68 -15.30 8.99
N VAL A 315 -10.46 -14.13 8.38
CA VAL A 315 -11.55 -13.26 7.92
C VAL A 315 -12.31 -13.90 6.75
N GLY A 316 -11.59 -14.50 5.79
CA GLY A 316 -12.20 -15.19 4.66
C GLY A 316 -12.99 -16.43 5.08
N GLY A 317 -12.47 -17.22 6.03
CA GLY A 317 -13.18 -18.37 6.58
C GLY A 317 -14.45 -17.98 7.31
N GLY A 318 -14.42 -16.91 8.10
CA GLY A 318 -15.60 -16.41 8.78
C GLY A 318 -16.65 -15.81 7.83
N LEU A 319 -16.23 -15.12 6.76
CA LEU A 319 -17.15 -14.68 5.71
C LEU A 319 -17.78 -15.87 4.97
N THR A 320 -17.00 -16.88 4.60
CA THR A 320 -17.54 -18.12 4.00
C THR A 320 -18.56 -18.76 4.92
N ARG A 321 -18.27 -18.80 6.23
CA ARG A 321 -19.18 -19.35 7.22
C ARG A 321 -20.49 -18.58 7.32
N LEU A 322 -20.45 -17.25 7.29
CA LEU A 322 -21.65 -16.42 7.21
C LEU A 322 -22.48 -16.76 5.96
N VAL A 323 -21.85 -16.90 4.79
CA VAL A 323 -22.56 -17.26 3.56
C VAL A 323 -23.22 -18.65 3.66
N LEU A 324 -22.58 -19.61 4.32
CA LEU A 324 -23.11 -20.96 4.51
C LEU A 324 -24.27 -21.03 5.51
N GLU A 325 -24.24 -20.19 6.56
CA GLU A 325 -25.27 -20.10 7.60
C GLU A 325 -26.32 -19.00 7.31
N ALA A 326 -26.35 -18.45 6.08
CA ALA A 326 -27.25 -17.36 5.75
C ALA A 326 -28.71 -17.81 5.64
N ASP A 327 -29.54 -17.31 6.55
CA ASP A 327 -30.98 -17.52 6.51
C ASP A 327 -31.68 -16.63 5.46
N GLY A 328 -32.83 -17.11 5.00
CA GLY A 328 -33.70 -16.36 4.08
C GLY A 328 -34.21 -15.05 4.70
N GLN A 329 -34.33 -14.01 3.88
CA GLN A 329 -34.92 -12.73 4.26
C GLN A 329 -36.34 -12.59 3.71
N PRO A 330 -37.21 -11.79 4.36
CA PRO A 330 -38.56 -11.59 3.85
C PRO A 330 -38.53 -10.95 2.45
N PRO A 331 -39.48 -11.30 1.55
CA PRO A 331 -39.42 -10.89 0.14
C PRO A 331 -39.33 -9.39 -0.09
N PHE A 332 -39.94 -8.58 0.79
CA PHE A 332 -39.87 -7.13 0.67
C PHE A 332 -38.44 -6.61 0.86
N LEU A 333 -37.67 -7.19 1.79
CA LEU A 333 -36.31 -6.78 2.09
C LEU A 333 -35.35 -7.22 0.99
N LEU A 334 -35.52 -8.45 0.48
CA LEU A 334 -34.77 -8.94 -0.69
C LEU A 334 -34.91 -8.02 -1.90
N ARG A 335 -36.12 -7.48 -2.18
CA ARG A 335 -36.31 -6.51 -3.27
C ARG A 335 -35.49 -5.23 -3.09
N ARG A 336 -35.31 -4.77 -1.85
CA ARG A 336 -34.49 -3.59 -1.53
C ARG A 336 -33.00 -3.91 -1.69
N TYR A 337 -32.58 -5.08 -1.21
CA TYR A 337 -31.20 -5.56 -1.38
C TYR A 337 -30.84 -5.68 -2.86
N GLU A 338 -31.68 -6.36 -3.66
CA GLU A 338 -31.52 -6.48 -5.11
C GLU A 338 -31.38 -5.12 -5.80
N ALA A 339 -32.18 -4.14 -5.39
CA ALA A 339 -32.06 -2.81 -5.95
C ALA A 339 -30.69 -2.18 -5.68
N CYS A 340 -30.17 -2.28 -4.46
CA CYS A 340 -28.82 -1.82 -4.14
C CYS A 340 -27.76 -2.50 -5.02
N TYR A 341 -27.78 -3.84 -5.10
CA TYR A 341 -26.78 -4.59 -5.88
C TYR A 341 -26.89 -4.30 -7.38
N SER A 342 -28.10 -4.10 -7.92
CA SER A 342 -28.31 -3.81 -9.34
C SER A 342 -27.84 -2.42 -9.77
N LEU A 343 -27.69 -1.46 -8.84
CA LEU A 343 -27.10 -0.15 -9.12
C LEU A 343 -25.58 -0.19 -9.22
N VAL A 344 -24.95 -1.18 -8.59
CA VAL A 344 -23.48 -1.29 -8.51
C VAL A 344 -22.95 -2.29 -9.53
N TRP A 345 -23.61 -3.43 -9.66
CA TRP A 345 -23.19 -4.49 -10.56
C TRP A 345 -24.00 -4.43 -11.84
N PRO A 346 -23.34 -4.24 -13.00
CA PRO A 346 -24.01 -4.29 -14.29
C PRO A 346 -24.29 -5.75 -14.65
N TYR A 347 -25.34 -6.33 -14.08
CA TYR A 347 -25.91 -7.58 -14.60
C TYR A 347 -27.15 -7.26 -15.42
N THR A 348 -27.20 -7.80 -16.64
CA THR A 348 -28.34 -7.67 -17.54
C THR A 348 -29.56 -8.30 -16.88
N ARG A 349 -30.60 -7.49 -16.65
CA ARG A 349 -31.95 -8.04 -16.49
C ARG A 349 -32.32 -8.61 -17.84
N THR A 350 -32.20 -9.93 -18.01
CA THR A 350 -32.97 -10.60 -19.05
C THR A 350 -34.43 -10.46 -18.63
N LEU A 351 -35.09 -9.48 -19.23
CA LEU A 351 -36.51 -9.17 -19.06
C LEU A 351 -37.36 -10.37 -19.50
#